data_AF-A0A182NHM0-F1
#
_entry.id   AF-A0A182NHM0-F1
#
_cell.length_a   1.000
_cell.length_b   1.000
_cell.length_c   1.000
_cell.angle_alpha   90.00
_cell.angle_beta   90.00
_cell.angle_gamma   90.00
#
_symmetry.space_group_name_H-M   'P 1'
#
loop_
_entity.id
_entity.type
_entity.pdbx_description
1 polymer ?
#
loop_
_entity_poly.entity_id
_entity_poly.type
_entity_poly.pdbx_seq_one_letter_code
_entity_poly.pdbx_strand_id
1 'polypeptide(L)'
;MGKVMSVVGRQVQRFNVENRAQKVISQTKPKPAPKFESNLRDLERVLKDHPGIVEEQSRKHVQLDENLRQVYVTSKDVAIDPRAGQAQDPDKPLPINRSSVEEYEFGHLEPRSVTKGRCTLRQAVQFIANHQTDPQQWTSAKIAEYYHMKEPLVKTILEHFKSFEVHLPDKNLERRRLLTRASEETKQIE
;
A
#
# COMPACT_ATOMS: atom_id res chain seq x y z
N MET A 1 -28.75 24.93 -26.68
CA MET A 1 -27.68 25.68 -27.37
C MET A 1 -26.28 25.01 -27.37
N GLY A 2 -25.97 24.07 -26.46
CA GLY A 2 -24.61 23.49 -26.37
C GLY A 2 -24.12 22.66 -27.57
N LYS A 3 -25.01 21.97 -28.30
CA LYS A 3 -24.62 21.14 -29.46
C LYS A 3 -24.06 21.97 -30.60
N VAL A 4 -24.70 23.09 -30.94
CA VAL A 4 -24.30 23.95 -32.06
C VAL A 4 -22.95 24.63 -31.77
N MET A 5 -22.77 25.13 -30.55
CA MET A 5 -21.51 25.68 -30.08
C MET A 5 -20.38 24.64 -30.11
N SER A 6 -20.67 23.37 -29.79
CA SER A 6 -19.68 22.29 -29.82
C SER A 6 -19.26 21.88 -31.24
N VAL A 7 -20.15 22.00 -32.23
CA VAL A 7 -19.84 21.68 -33.64
C VAL A 7 -18.97 22.77 -34.24
N VAL A 8 -19.33 24.04 -34.00
CA VAL A 8 -18.52 25.19 -34.43
C VAL A 8 -17.15 25.19 -33.74
N GLY A 9 -17.11 24.93 -32.42
CA GLY A 9 -15.85 24.83 -31.67
C GLY A 9 -14.92 23.74 -32.20
N ARG A 10 -15.45 22.57 -32.58
CA ARG A 10 -14.64 21.49 -33.20
C ARG A 10 -14.07 21.90 -34.56
N GLN A 11 -14.85 22.58 -35.39
CA GLN A 11 -14.39 23.03 -36.71
C GLN A 11 -13.21 24.00 -36.57
N VAL A 12 -13.29 24.94 -35.61
CA VAL A 12 -12.22 25.90 -35.31
C VAL A 12 -10.99 25.20 -34.73
N GLN A 13 -11.17 24.27 -33.80
CA GLN A 13 -10.07 23.49 -33.24
C GLN A 13 -9.38 22.59 -34.27
N ARG A 14 -10.07 22.18 -35.34
CA ARG A 14 -9.54 21.34 -36.42
C ARG A 14 -8.93 22.12 -37.57
N PHE A 15 -8.96 23.45 -37.53
CA PHE A 15 -8.30 24.25 -38.53
C PHE A 15 -6.78 24.02 -38.50
N ASN A 16 -6.20 23.66 -39.65
CA ASN A 16 -4.75 23.51 -39.80
C ASN A 16 -4.10 22.53 -38.79
N VAL A 17 -4.72 21.36 -38.56
CA VAL A 17 -4.18 20.32 -37.67
C VAL A 17 -2.91 19.70 -38.25
N GLU A 18 -2.83 19.53 -39.57
CA GLU A 18 -1.69 18.89 -40.23
C GLU A 18 -0.39 19.66 -40.03
N ASN A 19 -0.37 20.97 -40.27
CA ASN A 19 0.85 21.76 -40.05
C ASN A 19 1.21 21.85 -38.56
N ARG A 20 0.22 21.85 -37.66
CA ARG A 20 0.47 21.77 -36.21
C ARG A 20 1.06 20.43 -35.82
N ALA A 21 0.55 19.34 -36.35
CA ALA A 21 1.08 17.99 -36.12
C ALA A 21 2.50 17.88 -36.68
N GLN A 22 2.74 18.31 -37.92
CA GLN A 22 4.08 18.32 -38.52
C GLN A 22 5.06 19.18 -37.74
N LYS A 23 4.64 20.33 -37.21
CA LYS A 23 5.47 21.19 -36.35
C LYS A 23 5.86 20.51 -35.05
N VAL A 24 5.01 19.66 -34.48
CA VAL A 24 5.31 18.91 -33.25
C VAL A 24 6.15 17.66 -33.55
N ILE A 25 5.88 16.99 -34.67
CA ILE A 25 6.65 15.81 -35.10
C ILE A 25 8.08 16.19 -35.50
N SER A 26 8.28 17.36 -36.10
CA SER A 26 9.62 17.86 -36.48
C SER A 26 10.43 18.38 -35.29
N GLN A 27 9.80 18.62 -34.13
CA GLN A 27 10.52 18.96 -32.91
C GLN A 27 11.27 17.72 -32.40
N THR A 28 12.44 17.96 -31.82
CA THR A 28 13.19 16.91 -31.13
C THR A 28 12.36 16.40 -29.95
N LYS A 29 12.37 15.09 -29.73
CA LYS A 29 11.65 14.49 -28.59
C LYS A 29 12.14 15.14 -27.30
N PRO A 30 11.24 15.48 -26.36
CA PRO A 30 11.64 16.09 -25.09
C PRO A 30 12.60 15.16 -24.36
N LYS A 31 13.58 15.75 -23.67
CA LYS A 31 14.52 14.97 -22.86
C LYS A 31 13.74 14.21 -21.79
N PRO A 32 13.94 12.89 -21.66
CA PRO A 32 13.27 12.11 -20.63
C PRO A 32 13.68 12.63 -19.25
N ALA A 33 12.80 12.45 -18.27
CA ALA A 33 13.09 12.81 -16.88
C ALA A 33 14.38 12.10 -16.40
N PRO A 34 15.19 12.75 -15.55
CA PRO A 34 16.37 12.13 -14.98
C PRO A 34 15.96 10.90 -14.15
N LYS A 35 16.71 9.81 -14.32
CA LYS A 35 16.52 8.59 -13.53
C LYS A 35 17.26 8.71 -12.20
N PHE A 36 16.75 8.04 -11.17
CA PHE A 36 17.39 7.97 -9.86
C PHE A 36 18.68 7.12 -9.91
N GLU A 37 19.62 7.36 -9.00
CA GLU A 37 20.95 6.74 -9.01
C GLU A 37 20.91 5.21 -8.96
N SER A 38 20.01 4.60 -8.19
CA SER A 38 19.88 3.13 -8.15
C SER A 38 19.52 2.56 -9.52
N ASN A 39 18.59 3.20 -10.22
CA ASN A 39 18.13 2.76 -11.54
C ASN A 39 19.24 2.90 -12.59
N LEU A 40 20.15 3.88 -12.44
CA LEU A 40 21.32 4.00 -13.31
C LEU A 40 22.31 2.86 -13.07
N ARG A 41 22.61 2.53 -11.81
CA ARG A 41 23.50 1.41 -11.47
C ARG A 41 22.96 0.06 -11.95
N ASP A 42 21.65 -0.15 -11.83
CA ASP A 42 21.01 -1.37 -12.31
C ASP A 42 21.06 -1.46 -13.84
N LEU A 43 20.83 -0.34 -14.53
CA LEU A 43 20.95 -0.26 -15.98
C LEU A 43 22.39 -0.53 -16.44
N GLU A 44 23.39 0.04 -15.77
CA GLU A 44 24.81 -0.22 -16.03
C GLU A 44 25.17 -1.69 -15.83
N ARG A 45 24.66 -2.32 -14.78
CA ARG A 45 24.86 -3.76 -14.54
C ARG A 45 24.30 -4.59 -15.69
N VAL A 46 23.04 -4.34 -16.07
CA VAL A 46 22.39 -5.07 -17.17
C VAL A 46 23.11 -4.86 -18.50
N LEU A 47 23.55 -3.65 -18.80
CA LEU A 47 24.30 -3.35 -20.03
C LEU A 47 25.68 -4.01 -20.04
N LYS A 48 26.32 -4.16 -18.86
CA LYS A 48 27.59 -4.86 -18.73
C LYS A 48 27.43 -6.36 -18.97
N ASP A 49 26.36 -6.94 -18.43
CA ASP A 49 26.08 -8.38 -18.55
C ASP A 49 25.58 -8.74 -19.97
N HIS A 50 24.79 -7.85 -20.58
CA HIS A 50 24.19 -8.04 -21.90
C HIS A 50 24.37 -6.77 -22.78
N PRO A 51 25.52 -6.61 -23.46
CA PRO A 51 25.81 -5.41 -24.24
C PRO A 51 24.90 -5.23 -25.47
N GLY A 52 24.30 -6.31 -25.97
CA GLY A 52 23.40 -6.30 -27.14
C GLY A 52 21.92 -6.07 -26.80
N ILE A 53 21.55 -5.94 -25.51
CA ILE A 53 20.15 -6.00 -25.07
C ILE A 53 19.28 -4.89 -25.67
N VAL A 54 19.84 -3.71 -25.93
CA VAL A 54 19.12 -2.57 -26.52
C VAL A 54 18.73 -2.87 -27.97
N GLU A 55 19.61 -3.52 -28.72
CA GLU A 55 19.34 -3.92 -30.10
C GLU A 55 18.35 -5.09 -30.14
N GLU A 56 18.51 -6.07 -29.25
CA GLU A 56 17.58 -7.20 -29.12
C GLU A 56 16.16 -6.75 -28.77
N GLN A 57 16.01 -5.78 -27.86
CA GLN A 57 14.70 -5.19 -27.52
C GLN A 57 14.04 -4.47 -28.69
N SER A 58 14.83 -3.88 -29.60
CA SER A 58 14.30 -3.21 -30.79
C SER A 58 13.84 -4.18 -31.87
N ARG A 59 14.29 -5.44 -31.80
CA ARG A 59 14.00 -6.49 -32.78
C ARG A 59 12.88 -7.40 -32.27
N LYS A 60 12.04 -7.88 -33.21
CA LYS A 60 11.02 -8.88 -32.90
C LYS A 60 11.66 -10.24 -32.66
N HIS A 61 11.48 -10.83 -31.48
CA HIS A 61 11.96 -12.17 -31.18
C HIS A 61 10.94 -13.25 -31.60
N VAL A 62 11.24 -13.97 -32.69
CA VAL A 62 10.30 -14.92 -33.32
C VAL A 62 9.88 -16.06 -32.39
N GLN A 63 10.82 -16.66 -31.65
CA GLN A 63 10.49 -17.79 -30.76
C GLN A 63 9.58 -17.38 -29.59
N LEU A 64 9.74 -16.15 -29.05
CA LEU A 64 8.90 -15.68 -27.95
C LEU A 64 7.50 -15.35 -28.44
N ASP A 65 7.38 -14.82 -29.66
CA ASP A 65 6.11 -14.58 -30.34
C ASP A 65 5.34 -15.89 -30.60
N GLU A 66 6.05 -16.94 -31.01
CA GLU A 66 5.48 -18.28 -31.18
C GLU A 66 5.04 -18.89 -29.84
N ASN A 67 5.86 -18.77 -28.79
CA ASN A 67 5.50 -19.25 -27.45
C ASN A 67 4.23 -18.56 -26.92
N LEU A 68 4.13 -17.23 -27.07
CA LEU A 68 2.93 -16.49 -26.67
C LEU A 68 1.69 -16.91 -27.46
N ARG A 69 1.86 -17.27 -28.74
CA ARG A 69 0.77 -17.80 -29.57
C ARG A 69 0.32 -19.20 -29.12
N GLN A 70 1.23 -20.01 -28.58
CA GLN A 70 0.95 -21.38 -28.14
C GLN A 70 0.34 -21.46 -26.74
N VAL A 71 0.61 -20.49 -25.86
CA VAL A 71 0.04 -20.45 -24.51
C VAL A 71 -1.43 -20.00 -24.58
N TYR A 72 -2.33 -20.98 -24.70
CA TYR A 72 -3.77 -20.78 -24.59
C TYR A 72 -4.25 -21.29 -23.22
N VAL A 73 -4.76 -20.40 -22.38
CA VAL A 73 -5.34 -20.78 -21.08
C VAL A 73 -6.73 -21.35 -21.35
N THR A 74 -6.84 -22.68 -21.39
CA THR A 74 -8.14 -23.36 -21.36
C THR A 74 -8.54 -23.54 -19.90
N SER A 75 -9.46 -22.70 -19.42
CA SER A 75 -10.10 -22.93 -18.11
C SER A 75 -10.98 -24.17 -18.23
N LYS A 76 -10.44 -25.32 -17.83
CA LYS A 76 -11.26 -26.50 -17.58
C LYS A 76 -11.73 -26.37 -16.13
N ASP A 77 -12.99 -25.98 -15.95
CA ASP A 77 -13.67 -26.10 -14.66
C ASP A 77 -13.87 -27.59 -14.35
N VAL A 78 -12.78 -28.25 -13.99
CA VAL A 78 -12.84 -29.59 -13.43
C VAL A 78 -13.20 -29.40 -11.97
N ALA A 79 -14.39 -29.83 -11.58
CA ALA A 79 -14.74 -29.98 -10.18
C ALA A 79 -13.66 -30.86 -9.53
N ILE A 80 -12.82 -30.25 -8.71
CA ILE A 80 -11.74 -30.94 -8.01
C ILE A 80 -12.42 -31.94 -7.08
N ASP A 81 -12.30 -33.23 -7.40
CA ASP A 81 -12.71 -34.29 -6.48
C ASP A 81 -11.78 -34.19 -5.25
N PRO A 82 -12.29 -33.91 -4.04
CA PRO A 82 -11.48 -33.68 -2.85
C PRO A 82 -10.59 -34.88 -2.46
N ARG A 83 -10.80 -36.04 -3.10
CA ARG A 83 -9.99 -37.26 -2.93
C ARG A 83 -8.77 -37.33 -3.86
N ALA A 84 -8.75 -36.60 -4.97
CA ALA A 84 -7.63 -36.60 -5.92
C ALA A 84 -6.38 -35.90 -5.37
N GLY A 85 -6.53 -34.97 -4.42
CA GLY A 85 -5.41 -34.32 -3.74
C GLY A 85 -4.71 -35.17 -2.66
N GLN A 86 -5.16 -36.41 -2.44
CA GLN A 86 -4.58 -37.32 -1.44
C GLN A 86 -3.58 -38.33 -2.02
N ALA A 87 -3.46 -38.41 -3.36
CA ALA A 87 -2.37 -39.15 -3.98
C ALA A 87 -1.08 -38.35 -3.79
N GLN A 88 -0.37 -38.61 -2.69
CA GLN A 88 0.98 -38.08 -2.49
C GLN A 88 1.90 -38.71 -3.51
N ASP A 89 2.27 -37.93 -4.53
CA ASP A 89 3.32 -38.31 -5.47
C ASP A 89 4.63 -38.50 -4.65
N PRO A 90 5.23 -39.69 -4.61
CA PRO A 90 6.41 -39.94 -3.77
C PRO A 90 7.61 -39.07 -4.19
N ASP A 91 7.63 -38.62 -5.45
CA ASP A 91 8.65 -37.72 -6.00
C ASP A 91 8.39 -36.23 -5.67
N LYS A 92 7.21 -35.88 -5.13
CA LYS A 92 6.84 -34.51 -4.70
C LYS A 92 6.15 -34.54 -3.33
N PRO A 93 6.91 -34.74 -2.23
CA PRO A 93 6.35 -34.65 -0.90
C PRO A 93 5.77 -33.25 -0.65
N LEU A 94 4.60 -33.19 -0.02
CA LEU A 94 4.02 -31.93 0.43
C LEU A 94 4.95 -31.24 1.44
N PRO A 95 4.97 -29.90 1.50
CA PRO A 95 5.70 -29.17 2.52
C PRO A 95 5.36 -29.67 3.93
N ILE A 96 6.37 -30.19 4.63
CA ILE A 96 6.25 -30.70 6.00
C ILE A 96 6.00 -29.54 6.97
N ASN A 97 6.65 -28.40 6.70
CA ASN A 97 6.46 -27.20 7.49
C ASN A 97 5.27 -26.39 6.97
N ARG A 98 4.20 -26.34 7.78
CA ARG A 98 2.98 -25.54 7.55
C ARG A 98 2.88 -24.34 8.50
N SER A 99 3.99 -23.94 9.14
CA SER A 99 3.98 -22.74 9.99
C SER A 99 3.62 -21.53 9.14
N SER A 100 2.62 -20.77 9.57
CA SER A 100 2.39 -19.43 9.03
C SER A 100 3.63 -18.57 9.30
N VAL A 101 4.04 -17.78 8.31
CA VAL A 101 5.00 -16.70 8.56
C VAL A 101 4.38 -15.78 9.61
N GLU A 102 5.14 -15.43 10.65
CA GLU A 102 4.66 -14.48 11.65
C GLU A 102 4.31 -13.16 10.95
N GLU A 103 3.07 -12.72 11.15
CA GLU A 103 2.62 -11.44 10.62
C GLU A 103 3.33 -10.30 11.38
N TYR A 104 3.74 -9.28 10.62
CA TYR A 104 4.28 -8.08 11.23
C TYR A 104 3.15 -7.33 11.97
N GLU A 105 3.47 -6.73 13.12
CA GLU A 105 2.53 -5.99 13.99
C GLU A 105 1.64 -4.99 13.23
N PHE A 106 2.19 -4.34 12.20
CA PHE A 106 1.49 -3.37 11.36
C PHE A 106 1.34 -3.82 9.89
N GLY A 107 1.40 -5.12 9.63
CA GLY A 107 1.23 -5.70 8.28
C GLY A 107 2.36 -5.42 7.29
N HIS A 108 3.46 -4.80 7.72
CA HIS A 108 4.63 -4.55 6.89
C HIS A 108 5.93 -4.65 7.71
N LEU A 109 7.03 -4.98 7.01
CA LEU A 109 8.36 -5.00 7.60
C LEU A 109 8.83 -3.57 7.87
N GLU A 110 9.05 -3.22 9.13
CA GLU A 110 9.61 -1.92 9.50
C GLU A 110 11.09 -1.81 9.11
N PRO A 111 11.57 -0.62 8.70
CA PRO A 111 12.97 -0.41 8.37
C PRO A 111 13.86 -0.54 9.62
N ARG A 112 15.04 -1.15 9.46
CA ARG A 112 16.02 -1.34 10.56
C ARG A 112 16.59 -0.02 11.10
N SER A 113 16.65 1.02 10.26
CA SER A 113 17.15 2.35 10.64
C SER A 113 16.21 3.42 10.11
N VAL A 114 15.87 4.38 10.97
CA VAL A 114 14.95 5.47 10.65
C VAL A 114 15.73 6.71 10.26
N THR A 115 15.44 7.28 9.09
CA THR A 115 16.06 8.53 8.66
C THR A 115 15.60 9.70 9.52
N LYS A 116 16.50 10.63 9.85
CA LYS A 116 16.18 11.85 10.61
C LYS A 116 14.98 12.60 10.00
N GLY A 117 14.10 13.10 10.86
CA GLY A 117 12.87 13.79 10.44
C GLY A 117 11.73 12.89 9.97
N ARG A 118 11.88 11.56 10.04
CA ARG A 118 10.81 10.58 9.79
C ARG A 118 10.63 9.69 11.02
N CYS A 119 9.47 9.06 11.13
CA CYS A 119 9.16 8.05 12.14
C CYS A 119 8.52 6.83 11.48
N THR A 120 8.65 5.66 12.10
CA THR A 120 7.88 4.46 11.71
C THR A 120 6.48 4.50 12.31
N LEU A 121 5.60 3.62 11.84
CA LEU A 121 4.24 3.55 12.37
C LEU A 121 4.23 3.14 13.85
N ARG A 122 5.10 2.19 14.25
CA ARG A 122 5.27 1.82 15.66
C ARG A 122 5.64 3.02 16.53
N GLN A 123 6.65 3.80 16.10
CA GLN A 123 7.09 4.98 16.83
C GLN A 123 5.98 6.03 16.94
N ALA A 124 5.22 6.24 15.85
CA ALA A 124 4.09 7.15 15.82
C ALA A 124 3.01 6.77 16.83
N VAL A 125 2.55 5.51 16.79
CA VAL A 125 1.56 4.99 17.74
C VAL A 125 2.07 5.11 19.18
N GLN A 126 3.35 4.82 19.43
CA GLN A 126 3.95 4.88 20.75
C GLN A 126 3.96 6.29 21.34
N PHE A 127 4.42 7.30 20.60
CA PHE A 127 4.46 8.67 21.17
C PHE A 127 3.06 9.30 21.28
N ILE A 128 2.13 8.93 20.39
CA ILE A 128 0.72 9.36 20.49
C ILE A 128 0.12 8.80 21.78
N ALA A 129 0.30 7.50 22.04
CA ALA A 129 -0.16 6.87 23.27
C ALA A 129 0.46 7.53 24.50
N ASN A 130 1.79 7.70 24.52
CA ASN A 130 2.50 8.33 25.64
C ASN A 130 2.02 9.77 25.94
N HIS A 131 1.77 10.57 24.90
CA HIS A 131 1.24 11.93 25.08
C HIS A 131 -0.21 11.93 25.57
N GLN A 132 -1.00 10.91 25.24
CA GLN A 132 -2.35 10.77 25.79
C GLN A 132 -2.33 10.37 27.27
N THR A 133 -1.43 9.47 27.68
CA THR A 133 -1.31 9.05 29.08
C THR A 133 -0.79 10.18 29.96
N ASP A 134 0.31 10.83 29.55
CA ASP A 134 0.98 11.87 30.33
C ASP A 134 1.36 13.08 29.45
N PRO A 135 0.40 13.97 29.14
CA PRO A 135 0.64 15.14 28.29
C PRO A 135 1.71 16.10 28.82
N GLN A 136 1.85 16.20 30.15
CA GLN A 136 2.84 17.05 30.79
C GLN A 136 4.26 16.51 30.62
N GLN A 137 4.43 15.19 30.62
CA GLN A 137 5.74 14.56 30.49
C GLN A 137 6.15 14.41 29.03
N TRP A 138 5.21 14.25 28.11
CA TRP A 138 5.43 13.97 26.69
C TRP A 138 5.02 15.13 25.78
N THR A 139 5.47 16.34 26.08
CA THR A 139 5.21 17.54 25.25
C THR A 139 5.73 17.39 23.82
N SER A 140 5.13 18.13 22.88
CA SER A 140 5.55 18.19 21.46
C SER A 140 7.05 18.44 21.28
N ALA A 141 7.62 19.36 22.05
CA ALA A 141 9.04 19.69 22.02
C ALA A 141 9.94 18.49 22.39
N LYS A 142 9.56 17.75 23.44
CA LYS A 142 10.32 16.58 23.91
C LYS A 142 10.26 15.42 22.92
N ILE A 143 9.09 15.18 22.32
CA ILE A 143 8.92 14.15 21.29
C ILE A 143 9.73 14.53 20.03
N ALA A 144 9.71 15.80 19.63
CA ALA A 144 10.47 16.30 18.49
C ALA A 144 11.98 16.11 18.70
N GLU A 145 12.49 16.40 19.90
CA GLU A 145 13.90 16.19 20.24
C GLU A 145 14.28 14.71 20.22
N TYR A 146 13.49 13.85 20.89
CA TYR A 146 13.77 12.42 21.04
C TYR A 146 13.78 11.67 19.69
N TYR A 147 12.84 11.97 18.80
CA TYR A 147 12.75 11.34 17.48
C TYR A 147 13.41 12.14 16.36
N HIS A 148 14.11 13.24 16.68
CA HIS A 148 14.73 14.15 15.71
C HIS A 148 13.76 14.60 14.60
N MET A 149 12.53 14.95 15.00
CA MET A 149 11.47 15.44 14.12
C MET A 149 11.27 16.95 14.28
N LYS A 150 10.58 17.56 13.32
CA LYS A 150 10.21 18.98 13.41
C LYS A 150 9.05 19.13 14.40
N GLU A 151 9.23 19.96 15.40
CA GLU A 151 8.18 20.28 16.39
C GLU A 151 6.81 20.66 15.79
N PRO A 152 6.69 21.53 14.76
CA PRO A 152 5.38 21.86 14.20
C PRO A 152 4.66 20.63 13.62
N LEU A 153 5.42 19.70 13.04
CA LEU A 153 4.85 18.47 12.49
C LEU A 153 4.36 17.54 13.61
N VAL A 154 5.13 17.40 14.68
CA VAL A 154 4.71 16.62 15.86
C VAL A 154 3.46 17.22 16.48
N LYS A 155 3.38 18.54 16.60
CA LYS A 155 2.19 19.23 17.11
C LYS A 155 0.95 18.92 16.27
N THR A 156 1.05 19.02 14.94
CA THR A 156 -0.06 18.65 14.03
C THR A 156 -0.46 17.19 14.20
N ILE A 157 0.49 16.27 14.39
CA ILE A 157 0.16 14.85 14.62
C ILE A 157 -0.63 14.69 15.93
N LEU A 158 -0.17 15.28 17.03
CA LEU A 158 -0.83 15.16 18.33
C LEU A 158 -2.21 15.82 18.37
N GLU A 159 -2.44 16.85 17.56
CA GLU A 159 -3.75 17.52 17.42
C GLU A 159 -4.77 16.66 16.67
N HIS A 160 -4.34 15.96 15.60
CA HIS A 160 -5.26 15.27 14.67
C HIS A 160 -5.37 13.76 14.91
N PHE A 161 -4.42 13.15 15.63
CA PHE A 161 -4.39 11.71 15.88
C PHE A 161 -4.46 11.39 17.37
N LYS A 162 -5.32 10.42 17.72
CA LYS A 162 -5.52 9.92 19.08
C LYS A 162 -5.72 8.40 19.04
N SER A 163 -5.17 7.68 20.02
CA SER A 163 -5.54 6.28 20.26
C SER A 163 -6.93 6.18 20.88
N PHE A 164 -7.62 5.08 20.58
CA PHE A 164 -8.94 4.79 21.12
C PHE A 164 -8.83 4.28 22.55
N GLU A 165 -9.61 4.87 23.47
CA GLU A 165 -9.75 4.35 24.83
C GLU A 165 -10.80 3.26 24.85
N VAL A 166 -10.40 2.04 25.20
CA VAL A 166 -11.32 0.93 25.40
C VAL A 166 -11.86 0.99 26.82
N HIS A 167 -13.08 1.47 26.99
CA HIS A 167 -13.78 1.36 28.26
C HIS A 167 -14.40 -0.04 28.40
N LEU A 168 -13.74 -0.92 29.14
CA LEU A 168 -14.36 -2.18 29.53
C LEU A 168 -15.42 -1.90 30.60
N PRO A 169 -16.67 -2.36 30.43
CA PRO A 169 -17.68 -2.23 31.46
C PRO A 169 -17.22 -2.99 32.70
N ASP A 170 -17.19 -2.28 33.81
CA ASP A 170 -16.74 -2.80 35.08
C ASP A 170 -17.73 -3.89 35.53
N LYS A 171 -17.29 -5.16 35.53
CA LYS A 171 -18.17 -6.33 35.82
C LYS A 171 -18.86 -6.21 37.19
N ASN A 172 -18.23 -5.49 38.11
CA ASN A 172 -18.77 -5.18 39.43
C ASN A 172 -19.88 -4.13 39.40
N LEU A 173 -19.87 -3.24 38.40
CA LEU A 173 -20.88 -2.22 38.19
C LEU A 173 -22.13 -2.82 37.50
N GLU A 174 -21.92 -3.74 36.55
CA GLU A 174 -22.97 -4.61 35.99
C GLU A 174 -23.68 -5.42 37.09
N ARG A 175 -22.89 -6.12 37.93
CA ARG A 175 -23.44 -6.93 39.04
C ARG A 175 -24.20 -6.09 40.06
N ARG A 176 -23.72 -4.87 40.38
CA ARG A 176 -24.46 -3.92 41.24
C ARG A 176 -25.77 -3.45 40.61
N ARG A 177 -25.78 -3.12 39.31
CA ARG A 177 -27.00 -2.73 38.58
C ARG A 177 -28.06 -3.84 38.56
N LEU A 178 -27.64 -5.09 38.37
CA LEU A 178 -28.53 -6.26 38.41
C LEU A 178 -29.15 -6.45 39.80
N LEU A 179 -28.35 -6.32 40.86
CA LEU A 179 -28.84 -6.42 42.24
C LEU A 179 -29.83 -5.29 42.59
N THR A 180 -29.59 -4.07 42.10
CA THR A 180 -30.52 -2.95 42.29
C THR A 180 -31.86 -3.20 41.58
N ARG A 181 -31.85 -3.64 40.31
CA ARG A 181 -33.08 -3.98 39.58
C ARG A 181 -33.88 -5.11 40.24
N ALA A 182 -33.20 -6.17 40.68
CA ALA A 182 -33.86 -7.28 41.38
C ALA A 182 -34.55 -6.81 42.68
N SER A 183 -33.96 -5.85 43.41
CA SER A 183 -34.56 -5.28 44.62
C SER A 183 -35.78 -4.40 44.36
N GLU A 184 -35.84 -3.75 43.19
CA GLU A 184 -36.96 -2.91 42.77
C GLU A 184 -38.16 -3.76 42.34
N GLU A 185 -37.92 -4.87 41.63
CA GLU A 185 -38.95 -5.84 41.24
C GLU A 185 -39.61 -6.51 42.47
N THR A 186 -38.82 -6.83 43.50
CA THR A 186 -39.37 -7.39 44.75
C THR A 186 -40.27 -6.42 45.53
N LYS A 187 -40.06 -5.10 45.37
CA LYS A 187 -40.89 -4.07 46.03
C LYS A 187 -42.20 -3.76 45.30
N GLN A 188 -42.35 -4.21 44.06
CA GLN A 188 -43.59 -4.02 43.28
C GLN A 188 -44.59 -5.17 43.43
N ILE A 189 -44.23 -6.23 44.18
CA ILE A 189 -45.03 -7.45 44.35
C ILE A 189 -45.65 -7.55 45.77
N GLU A 190 -45.35 -6.60 46.67
CA GLU A 190 -46.09 -6.37 47.93
C GLU A 190 -47.10 -5.23 47.77
#